data_AF-A0A212CJN6-F1
#
_entry.id   AF-A0A212CJN6-F1
#
_cell.length_a   1.000
_cell.length_b   1.000
_cell.length_c   1.000
_cell.angle_alpha   90.00
_cell.angle_beta   90.00
_cell.angle_gamma   90.00
#
_symmetry.space_group_name_H-M   'P 1'
#
loop_
_entity.id
_entity.type
_entity.pdbx_description
1 polymer ?
#
loop_
_entity_poly.entity_id
_entity_poly.type
_entity_poly.pdbx_seq_one_letter_code
_entity_poly.pdbx_strand_id
1 'polypeptide(L)' 'GILKQCEGEEIFLGQFVYNKTGTTVQTFALQHEVPEFLLCVKLKILSNWGHPNYTCLYRFRVHGTPRDDS' A
#
# COMPACT_ATOMS: atom_id res chain seq x y z
N GLY A 1 -9.14 0.79 13.25
CA GLY A 1 -9.15 2.08 12.52
C GLY A 1 -7.84 2.79 12.76
N ILE A 2 -7.46 3.75 11.91
CA ILE A 2 -6.21 4.53 12.07
C ILE A 2 -6.26 5.24 13.42
N LEU A 3 -5.34 4.89 14.34
CA LEU A 3 -5.29 5.39 15.71
C LEU A 3 -4.50 6.71 15.85
N LYS A 4 -3.77 7.11 14.81
CA LYS A 4 -2.91 8.29 14.81
C LYS A 4 -3.05 9.00 13.48
N GLN A 5 -3.37 10.29 13.53
CA GLN A 5 -3.39 11.13 12.33
C GLN A 5 -1.95 11.32 11.86
N CYS A 6 -1.71 10.99 10.60
CA CYS A 6 -0.41 11.16 9.97
C CYS A 6 -0.44 12.52 9.28
N GLU A 7 0.40 13.43 9.76
CA GLU A 7 0.53 14.78 9.22
C GLU A 7 1.90 14.90 8.55
N GLY A 8 1.99 15.70 7.48
CA GLY A 8 3.23 15.91 6.73
C GLY A 8 3.05 15.76 5.22
N GLU A 9 4.17 15.83 4.50
CA GLU A 9 4.21 15.65 3.04
C GLU A 9 3.95 14.19 2.66
N GLU A 10 3.20 13.98 1.59
CA GLU A 10 2.94 12.66 1.02
C GLU A 10 3.89 12.41 -0.15
N ILE A 11 4.59 11.28 -0.12
CA ILE A 11 5.40 10.82 -1.24
C ILE A 11 4.69 9.69 -1.98
N PHE A 12 4.77 9.69 -3.31
CA PHE A 12 4.20 8.64 -4.14
C PHE A 12 5.14 7.43 -4.20
N LEU A 13 4.72 6.30 -3.63
CA LEU A 13 5.52 5.07 -3.59
C LEU A 13 5.38 4.22 -4.85
N GLY A 14 4.22 4.26 -5.49
CA GLY A 14 3.96 3.48 -6.69
C GLY A 14 2.48 3.23 -6.95
N GLN A 15 2.20 2.70 -8.13
CA GLN A 15 0.88 2.28 -8.58
C GLN A 15 0.98 0.89 -9.17
N PHE A 16 0.07 0.03 -8.74
CA PHE A 16 0.07 -1.39 -9.08
C PHE A 16 -1.33 -1.85 -9.46
N VAL A 17 -1.42 -3.00 -10.14
CA VAL A 17 -2.68 -3.62 -10.53
C VAL A 17 -2.72 -5.03 -9.94
N TYR A 18 -3.69 -5.29 -9.07
CA TYR A 18 -3.97 -6.65 -8.59
C TYR A 18 -4.58 -7.47 -9.71
N ASN A 19 -3.90 -8.53 -10.16
CA ASN A 19 -4.39 -9.36 -11.25
C ASN A 19 -5.43 -10.37 -10.75
N LYS A 20 -6.70 -10.25 -11.17
CA LYS A 20 -7.77 -11.18 -10.76
C LYS A 20 -7.57 -12.63 -11.24
N THR A 21 -6.75 -12.86 -12.25
CA THR A 21 -6.44 -14.21 -12.75
C THR A 21 -5.13 -14.78 -12.19
N GLY A 22 -4.39 -13.98 -11.42
CA GLY A 22 -3.14 -14.38 -10.76
C GLY A 22 -3.36 -15.13 -9.45
N THR A 23 -2.28 -15.27 -8.68
CA THR A 23 -2.33 -15.86 -7.33
C THR A 23 -3.14 -15.01 -6.36
N THR A 24 -3.71 -15.62 -5.32
CA THR A 24 -4.53 -14.94 -4.31
C THR A 24 -3.76 -13.94 -3.46
N VAL A 25 -2.48 -14.21 -3.19
CA VAL A 25 -1.55 -13.28 -2.55
C VAL A 25 -0.60 -12.77 -3.62
N GLN A 26 -0.54 -11.44 -3.80
CA GLN A 26 0.34 -10.77 -4.74
C GLN A 26 1.16 -9.72 -3.99
N THR A 27 2.47 -9.76 -4.18
CA THR A 27 3.42 -8.80 -3.60
C THR A 27 3.95 -7.92 -4.71
N PHE A 28 3.97 -6.62 -4.47
CA PHE A 28 4.45 -5.62 -5.42
C PHE A 28 5.67 -4.92 -4.83
N ALA A 29 6.80 -4.99 -5.55
CA ALA A 29 8.02 -4.29 -5.17
C ALA A 29 7.96 -2.83 -5.64
N LEU A 30 8.47 -1.91 -4.81
CA LEU A 30 8.67 -0.53 -5.21
C LEU A 30 9.78 -0.46 -6.27
N GLN A 31 9.61 0.39 -7.28
CA GLN A 31 10.60 0.53 -8.36
C GLN A 31 11.81 1.36 -7.93
N HIS A 32 11.65 2.21 -6.92
CA HIS A 32 12.69 3.08 -6.39
C HIS A 32 12.77 2.91 -4.88
N GLU A 33 13.98 3.06 -4.34
CA GLU A 33 14.17 3.12 -2.91
C GLU A 33 13.49 4.36 -2.34
N VAL A 34 12.86 4.17 -1.18
CA VAL A 34 12.25 5.28 -0.44
C VAL A 34 13.36 5.90 0.42
N PRO A 35 13.67 7.20 0.25
CA PRO A 35 14.82 7.82 0.90
C PRO A 35 14.62 7.99 2.42
N GLU A 36 13.39 7.89 2.91
CA GLU A 36 13.03 8.21 4.30
C GLU A 36 12.19 7.12 4.96
N PHE A 37 12.27 7.05 6.29
CA PHE A 37 11.41 6.17 7.09
C PHE A 37 9.97 6.68 7.08
N LEU A 38 9.02 5.80 6.75
CA LEU A 38 7.60 6.14 6.69
C LEU A 38 6.87 5.66 7.94
N LEU A 39 6.24 6.59 8.64
CA LEU A 39 5.37 6.27 9.77
C LEU A 39 4.02 5.72 9.32
N CYS A 40 3.55 6.13 8.13
CA CYS A 40 2.23 5.81 7.63
C CYS A 40 2.24 5.48 6.14
N VAL A 41 1.39 4.55 5.75
CA VAL A 41 1.18 4.15 4.36
C VAL A 41 -0.29 4.26 4.02
N LYS A 42 -0.59 4.95 2.91
CA LYS A 42 -1.94 5.11 2.38
C LYS A 42 -2.14 4.21 1.17
N LEU A 43 -3.14 3.34 1.22
CA LEU A 43 -3.59 2.57 0.06
C LEU A 43 -4.76 3.31 -0.61
N LYS A 44 -4.59 3.73 -1.87
CA LYS A 44 -5.66 4.31 -2.69
C LYS A 44 -6.08 3.31 -3.77
N ILE A 45 -7.31 2.82 -3.70
CA ILE A 45 -7.92 1.97 -4.73
C ILE A 45 -8.43 2.89 -5.85
N LEU A 46 -7.95 2.70 -7.08
CA LEU A 46 -8.35 3.52 -8.23
C LEU A 46 -9.53 2.93 -9.02
N SER A 47 -9.61 1.60 -9.07
CA SER A 47 -10.68 0.86 -9.76
C SER A 47 -10.84 -0.52 -9.13
N ASN A 48 -11.89 -1.23 -9.53
CA ASN A 48 -12.11 -2.63 -9.18
C ASN A 48 -12.36 -3.46 -10.44
N TRP A 49 -12.66 -4.75 -10.26
CA TRP A 49 -12.87 -5.69 -11.36
C TRP A 49 -14.31 -5.78 -11.88
N GLY A 50 -15.05 -4.67 -11.82
CA GLY A 50 -16.37 -4.53 -12.46
C GLY A 50 -17.57 -4.59 -11.52
N HIS A 51 -17.35 -4.60 -10.20
CA HIS A 51 -18.48 -4.51 -9.27
C HIS A 51 -18.97 -3.05 -9.20
N PRO A 52 -20.26 -2.76 -9.47
CA PRO A 52 -20.72 -1.39 -9.69
C PRO A 52 -20.76 -0.53 -8.42
N ASN A 53 -20.91 -1.14 -7.24
CA ASN A 53 -21.27 -0.40 -6.02
C ASN A 53 -20.22 -0.42 -4.91
N TYR A 54 -19.25 -1.32 -4.97
CA TYR A 54 -18.29 -1.50 -3.88
C TYR A 54 -17.02 -2.16 -4.34
N THR A 55 -15.98 -2.03 -3.51
CA THR A 55 -14.74 -2.77 -3.65
C THR A 55 -14.43 -3.46 -2.33
N CYS A 56 -14.12 -4.75 -2.39
CA CYS A 56 -13.71 -5.51 -1.21
C CYS A 56 -12.19 -5.54 -1.13
N LEU A 57 -11.65 -5.27 0.05
CA LEU A 57 -10.24 -5.43 0.36
C LEU A 57 -10.09 -6.44 1.50
N TYR A 58 -9.41 -7.56 1.22
CA TYR A 58 -9.23 -8.63 2.21
C TYR A 58 -8.07 -8.33 3.16
N ARG A 59 -6.86 -8.12 2.62
CA ARG A 59 -5.67 -7.88 3.44
C ARG A 59 -4.64 -7.07 2.66
N PHE A 60 -4.18 -5.99 3.27
CA PHE A 60 -3.03 -5.21 2.82
C PHE A 60 -1.85 -5.46 3.77
N ARG A 61 -0.65 -5.65 3.22
CA ARG A 61 0.60 -5.83 3.97
C ARG A 61 1.60 -4.82 3.47
N VAL A 62 2.37 -4.25 4.40
CA VAL A 62 3.53 -3.39 4.11
C VAL A 62 4.76 -4.13 4.59
N HIS A 63 5.78 -4.17 3.75
CA HIS A 63 7.08 -4.77 4.06
C HIS A 63 8.13 -3.67 4.00
N GLY A 64 9.10 -3.72 4.90
CA GLY A 64 10.20 -2.77 4.98
C GLY A 64 11.16 -3.15 6.09
N THR A 65 12.29 -2.46 6.15
CA THR A 65 13.25 -2.60 7.24
C THR A 65 12.91 -1.58 8.32
N PRO A 66 12.72 -2.00 9.58
CA PRO A 66 12.53 -1.05 10.68
C PRO A 66 13.80 -0.23 10.90
N ARG A 67 13.68 0.92 11.56
CA ARG A 67 14.86 1.68 12.00
C ARG A 67 15.57 0.85 13.08
N ASP A 68 16.88 0.68 12.96
CA ASP A 68 17.68 0.10 14.05
C ASP A 68 17.70 1.11 15.20
N ASP A 69 17.23 0.69 16.39
CA ASP A 69 17.16 1.51 17.61
C ASP A 69 18.50 1.54 18.38
N SER A 70 19.64 1.28 17.73
CA SER A 70 20.98 1.30 18.37
C SER A 70 21.49 2.71 18.63
#